data_AF-R9XYV9-F1
#
_entry.id   AF-R9XYV9-F1
#
_cell.length_a   1.000
_cell.length_b   1.000
_cell.length_c   1.000
_cell.angle_alpha   90.00
_cell.angle_beta   90.00
_cell.angle_gamma   90.00
#
_symmetry.space_group_name_H-M   'P 1'
#
loop_
_entity.id
_entity.type
_entity.pdbx_description
1 polymer ?
#
loop_
_entity_poly.entity_id
_entity_poly.type
_entity_poly.pdbx_seq_one_letter_code
_entity_poly.pdbx_strand_id
1 'polypeptide(L)'
;LDKKNLLPCPRSADELQMPEKGTVPREMNSFIVFRRQLAHVAKLHKTSDDGRVISTAASFIWNGASKNEKRSYSLIAEELKRRHREK
;
A
#
# COMPACT_ATOMS: atom_id res chain seq x y z
N LEU A 1 -13.01 2.04 9.31
CA LEU A 1 -12.12 2.50 8.22
C LEU A 1 -12.99 2.82 7.02
N ASP A 2 -13.05 4.08 6.60
CA ASP A 2 -13.90 4.49 5.48
C ASP A 2 -13.23 4.14 4.13
N LYS A 3 -13.97 3.51 3.21
CA LYS A 3 -13.45 3.10 1.89
C LYS A 3 -12.94 4.30 1.08
N LYS A 4 -13.54 5.47 1.28
CA LYS A 4 -13.19 6.72 0.56
C LYS A 4 -11.80 7.26 0.91
N ASN A 5 -11.25 6.88 2.08
CA ASN A 5 -9.90 7.27 2.50
C ASN A 5 -8.82 6.30 1.98
N LEU A 6 -9.24 5.20 1.35
CA LEU A 6 -8.36 4.13 0.86
C LEU A 6 -8.39 4.02 -0.66
N LEU A 7 -9.52 4.35 -1.30
CA LEU A 7 -9.72 4.14 -2.74
C LEU A 7 -10.44 5.34 -3.37
N PRO A 8 -9.90 5.93 -4.45
CA PRO A 8 -8.58 5.67 -5.03
C PRO A 8 -7.43 6.14 -4.09
N CYS A 9 -6.22 5.61 -4.28
CA CYS A 9 -5.07 5.92 -3.44
C CYS A 9 -4.84 7.45 -3.38
N PRO A 10 -4.99 8.10 -2.21
CA PRO A 10 -4.80 9.55 -2.12
C PRO A 10 -3.31 9.93 -2.06
N ARG A 11 -2.41 8.94 -1.98
CA ARG A 11 -0.97 9.14 -1.78
C ARG A 11 -0.15 8.72 -2.98
N SER A 12 0.89 9.51 -3.22
CA SER A 12 1.86 9.30 -4.29
C SER A 12 2.86 8.19 -3.95
N ALA A 13 3.52 7.65 -4.98
CA ALA A 13 4.55 6.62 -4.85
C ALA A 13 5.66 7.00 -3.85
N ASP A 14 5.99 8.29 -3.76
CA ASP A 14 6.99 8.85 -2.85
C ASP A 14 6.64 8.67 -1.37
N GLU A 15 5.39 8.93 -0.99
CA GLU A 15 4.94 8.75 0.41
C GLU A 15 4.82 7.26 0.79
N LEU A 16 4.65 6.40 -0.20
CA LEU A 16 4.52 4.95 -0.03
C LEU A 16 5.84 4.22 -0.21
N GLN A 17 6.92 4.92 -0.57
CA GLN A 17 8.24 4.33 -0.75
C GLN A 17 8.76 3.76 0.59
N MET A 18 9.34 2.56 0.54
CA MET A 18 9.99 1.98 1.70
C MET A 18 11.22 2.81 2.10
N PRO A 19 11.43 3.14 3.39
CA PRO A 19 12.72 3.66 3.82
C PRO A 19 13.79 2.64 3.44
N GLU A 20 14.89 3.13 2.90
CA GLU A 20 16.06 2.32 2.59
C GLU A 20 16.67 1.83 3.92
N LYS A 21 16.15 0.73 4.45
CA LYS A 21 16.81 -0.04 5.51
C LYS A 21 17.82 -0.98 4.85
N GLY A 22 18.90 -1.32 5.55
CA GLY A 22 20.05 -2.10 5.04
C GLY A 22 19.76 -3.49 4.45
N THR A 23 18.50 -3.90 4.35
CA THR A 23 18.02 -5.02 3.54
C THR A 23 17.42 -4.50 2.25
N VAL A 24 17.96 -4.94 1.11
CA VAL A 24 17.46 -4.61 -0.24
C VAL A 24 15.93 -4.70 -0.28
N PRO A 25 15.22 -3.59 -0.52
CA PRO A 25 13.76 -3.59 -0.53
C PRO A 25 13.26 -4.57 -1.60
N ARG A 26 12.49 -5.60 -1.20
CA ARG A 26 11.84 -6.47 -2.19
C ARG A 26 10.93 -5.66 -3.10
N GLU A 27 10.87 -6.04 -4.37
CA GLU A 27 9.94 -5.47 -5.35
C GLU A 27 8.53 -5.41 -4.75
N MET A 28 7.98 -4.20 -4.64
CA MET A 28 6.67 -3.99 -4.03
C MET A 28 5.58 -4.28 -5.04
N ASN A 29 4.88 -5.39 -4.86
CA ASN A 29 3.64 -5.66 -5.59
C ASN A 29 2.52 -4.68 -5.17
N SER A 30 1.51 -4.50 -6.02
CA SER A 30 0.36 -3.61 -5.78
C SER A 30 -0.30 -3.82 -4.41
N PHE A 31 -0.35 -5.07 -3.95
CA PHE A 31 -0.88 -5.43 -2.63
C PHE A 31 -0.02 -4.92 -1.47
N ILE A 32 1.31 -4.92 -1.60
CA ILE A 32 2.23 -4.43 -0.57
C ILE A 32 2.08 -2.92 -0.41
N VAL A 33 1.96 -2.20 -1.54
CA VAL A 33 1.69 -0.75 -1.56
C VAL A 33 0.36 -0.46 -0.84
N PHE A 34 -0.70 -1.20 -1.17
CA PHE A 34 -2.00 -1.06 -0.52
C PHE A 34 -1.97 -1.34 0.99
N ARG A 35 -1.33 -2.44 1.41
CA ARG A 35 -1.19 -2.79 2.83
C ARG A 35 -0.47 -1.69 3.60
N ARG A 36 0.53 -1.05 3.00
CA ARG A 36 1.28 0.04 3.63
C ARG A 36 0.46 1.31 3.78
N GLN A 37 -0.36 1.64 2.77
CA GLN A 37 -1.34 2.73 2.87
C GLN A 37 -2.33 2.45 4.01
N LEU A 38 -2.84 1.22 4.09
CA LEU A 38 -3.76 0.81 5.14
C LEU A 38 -3.12 0.93 6.53
N ALA A 39 -1.86 0.52 6.68
CA ALA A 39 -1.11 0.66 7.92
C ALA A 39 -0.96 2.14 8.33
N HIS A 40 -0.65 3.03 7.37
CA HIS A 40 -0.56 4.46 7.64
C HIS A 40 -1.90 5.06 8.08
N VAL A 41 -2.99 4.72 7.40
CA VAL A 41 -4.33 5.19 7.74
C VAL A 41 -4.75 4.65 9.11
N ALA A 42 -4.50 3.37 9.38
CA ALA A 42 -4.82 2.75 10.67
C ALA A 42 -4.05 3.40 11.83
N LYS A 43 -2.77 3.73 11.62
CA LYS A 43 -1.95 4.47 12.58
C LYS A 43 -2.43 5.90 12.77
N LEU A 44 -2.75 6.61 11.68
CA LEU A 44 -3.25 7.99 11.71
C LEU A 44 -4.58 8.10 12.48
N HIS A 45 -5.50 7.17 12.25
CA HIS A 45 -6.78 7.12 12.93
C HIS A 45 -6.72 6.41 14.30
N LYS A 46 -5.53 6.05 14.80
CA LYS A 46 -5.31 5.27 16.03
C LYS A 46 -6.23 4.04 16.14
N THR A 47 -6.57 3.43 15.00
CA THR A 47 -7.57 2.37 14.93
C THR A 47 -6.97 1.00 15.25
N SER A 48 -5.73 0.77 14.79
CA SER A 48 -4.95 -0.44 15.09
C SER A 48 -3.51 -0.25 14.64
N ASP A 49 -2.58 -0.76 15.44
CA ASP A 49 -1.15 -0.90 15.09
C ASP A 49 -0.76 -2.37 14.87
N ASP A 50 -1.69 -3.31 15.11
CA ASP A 50 -1.42 -4.73 14.98
C ASP A 50 -1.29 -5.14 13.50
N GLY A 51 -0.09 -5.59 13.13
CA GLY A 51 0.22 -6.04 11.78
C GLY A 51 -0.63 -7.22 11.30
N ARG A 52 -1.17 -8.07 12.19
CA ARG A 52 -2.12 -9.14 11.82
C ARG A 52 -3.45 -8.53 11.41
N VAL A 53 -3.99 -7.61 12.22
CA VAL A 53 -5.27 -6.93 11.93
C VAL A 53 -5.18 -6.18 10.61
N ILE A 54 -4.08 -5.45 10.37
CA ILE A 54 -3.83 -4.76 9.11
C ILE A 54 -3.74 -5.76 7.94
N SER A 55 -3.09 -6.91 8.11
CA SER A 55 -3.00 -7.92 7.05
C SER A 55 -4.37 -8.49 6.68
N THR A 56 -5.18 -8.83 7.67
CA THR A 56 -6.53 -9.36 7.47
C THR A 56 -7.44 -8.32 6.82
N ALA A 57 -7.43 -7.09 7.33
CA ALA A 57 -8.18 -5.98 6.76
C ALA A 57 -7.72 -5.66 5.32
N ALA A 58 -6.41 -5.72 5.06
CA ALA A 58 -5.85 -5.50 3.73
C ALA A 58 -6.37 -6.55 2.74
N SER A 59 -6.30 -7.84 3.09
CA SER A 59 -6.81 -8.91 2.23
C SER A 59 -8.32 -8.78 2.00
N PHE A 60 -9.08 -8.45 3.04
CA PHE A 60 -10.53 -8.26 2.94
C PHE A 60 -10.91 -7.11 1.99
N ILE A 61 -10.31 -5.93 2.19
CA ILE A 61 -10.59 -4.74 1.37
C ILE A 61 -10.06 -4.93 -0.04
N TRP A 62 -8.87 -5.53 -0.20
CA TRP A 62 -8.30 -5.82 -1.51
C TRP A 62 -9.18 -6.79 -2.28
N ASN A 63 -9.65 -7.89 -1.67
CA ASN A 63 -10.56 -8.81 -2.36
C ASN A 63 -11.89 -8.14 -2.74
N GLY A 64 -12.40 -7.25 -1.89
CA GLY A 64 -13.62 -6.47 -2.15
C GLY A 64 -13.45 -5.23 -3.04
N ALA A 65 -12.23 -4.91 -3.48
CA ALA A 65 -11.95 -3.75 -4.32
C ALA A 65 -11.98 -4.12 -5.83
N SER A 66 -12.49 -3.19 -6.62
CA SER A 66 -12.65 -3.35 -8.07
C SER A 66 -11.31 -3.30 -8.80
N LYS A 67 -11.22 -3.92 -9.98
CA LYS A 67 -10.00 -3.87 -10.82
C LYS A 67 -9.56 -2.43 -11.10
N ASN A 68 -10.50 -1.50 -11.24
CA ASN A 68 -10.19 -0.09 -11.51
C ASN A 68 -9.56 0.61 -10.29
N GLU A 69 -10.02 0.31 -9.08
CA GLU A 69 -9.45 0.85 -7.83
C GLU A 69 -8.06 0.27 -7.57
N LYS A 70 -7.87 -1.01 -7.88
CA LYS A 70 -6.57 -1.69 -7.83
C LYS A 70 -5.59 -1.17 -8.88
N ARG A 71 -6.07 -0.61 -9.99
CA ARG A 71 -5.23 -0.13 -11.10
C ARG A 71 -4.30 0.98 -10.66
N SER A 72 -4.77 1.92 -9.84
CA SER A 72 -3.93 2.98 -9.28
C SER A 72 -2.77 2.40 -8.44
N TYR A 73 -3.05 1.38 -7.63
CA TYR A 73 -2.02 0.69 -6.85
C TYR A 73 -1.05 -0.11 -7.73
N SER A 74 -1.52 -0.71 -8.82
CA SER A 74 -0.66 -1.39 -9.78
C SER A 74 0.27 -0.43 -10.51
N LEU A 75 -0.22 0.75 -10.93
CA LEU A 75 0.62 1.77 -11.56
C LEU A 75 1.70 2.29 -10.61
N ILE A 76 1.35 2.56 -9.35
CA ILE A 76 2.31 2.97 -8.32
C ILE A 76 3.34 1.87 -8.06
N ALA A 77 2.91 0.61 -7.98
CA ALA A 77 3.81 -0.53 -7.80
C ALA A 77 4.77 -0.71 -8.99
N GLU A 78 4.28 -0.56 -10.22
CA GLU A 78 5.13 -0.62 -11.42
C GLU A 78 6.15 0.50 -11.46
N GLU A 79 5.77 1.73 -11.11
CA GLU A 79 6.71 2.86 -11.06
C GLU A 79 7.76 2.66 -9.96
N LEU A 80 7.37 2.16 -8.78
CA LEU A 80 8.32 1.81 -7.71
C LEU A 80 9.26 0.66 -8.13
N LYS A 81 8.75 -0.33 -8.86
CA LYS A 81 9.53 -1.44 -9.41
C LYS A 81 10.52 -0.96 -10.49
N ARG A 82 10.12 0.00 -11.32
CA ARG A 82 10.98 0.64 -12.33
C ARG A 82 12.13 1.37 -11.65
N ARG A 83 11.82 2.24 -10.68
CA ARG A 83 12.84 2.96 -9.88
C ARG A 83 13.80 2.04 -9.14
N HIS A 84 13.33 0.90 -8.63
CA HIS A 84 14.19 -0.07 -7.96
C HIS A 84 15.13 -0.81 -8.91
N ARG A 85 14.75 -0.99 -10.18
CA ARG A 85 15.60 -1.62 -11.21
C ARG A 85 16.62 -0.67 -11.84
N GLU A 86 16.36 0.63 -11.79
CA GLU A 86 17.28 1.68 -12.27
C GLU A 86 18.31 2.11 -11.22
N LYS A 87 18.22 1.58 -9.99
CA LYS A 87 19.14 1.87 -8.88
C LYS A 87 20.14 0.73 -8.70
#